data_AF-A0A7C2SUP3-F1
#
_entry.id   AF-A0A7C2SUP3-F1
#
_cell.length_a   1.000
_cell.length_b   1.000
_cell.length_c   1.000
_cell.angle_alpha   90.00
_cell.angle_beta   90.00
_cell.angle_gamma   90.00
#
_symmetry.space_group_name_H-M   'P 1'
#
loop_
_entity.id
_entity.type
_entity.pdbx_description
1 polymer ?
#
loop_
_entity_poly.entity_id
_entity_poly.type
_entity_poly.pdbx_seq_one_letter_code
_entity_poly.pdbx_strand_id
1 'polypeptide(L)'
;MKLKQYYTTFAIVAVMVLLAAFLVVSCMHVSGSGDKGQWNVEGWDQKWCPLCGMDLDVFHSTCHRLFFNDGRIVGYCSIHCAAKDYRKYRDQVAKIDVADFATGEFIPAETAHYLVGSDLPGVMSVVSKKAFASLDDAKKFQKEHGGDILSFKETLAVVYAGIDRDQKMLMKKMGTMEVMGKKVATKYGCFECHGQDGRGCGKATAFISPRFVKEMNSKPVLKDAIMRDGHAKDAFQDKISPKELQALMIYVWGVKERAK
;
A
#
# COMPACT_ATOMS: atom_id res chain seq x y z
N MET A 1 -76.42 31.40 -9.53
CA MET A 1 -75.41 31.08 -10.59
C MET A 1 -73.97 31.42 -10.19
N LYS A 2 -73.69 32.56 -9.53
CA LYS A 2 -72.33 32.99 -9.17
C LYS A 2 -71.60 32.12 -8.12
N LEU A 3 -72.32 31.46 -7.21
CA LEU A 3 -71.72 30.63 -6.16
C LEU A 3 -71.09 29.34 -6.71
N LYS A 4 -71.74 28.70 -7.69
CA LYS A 4 -71.27 27.45 -8.30
C LYS A 4 -69.96 27.68 -9.06
N GLN A 5 -69.86 28.81 -9.76
CA GLN A 5 -68.66 29.23 -10.50
C GLN A 5 -67.47 29.48 -9.56
N TYR A 6 -67.72 30.10 -8.40
CA TYR A 6 -66.69 30.33 -7.38
C TYR A 6 -66.09 29.02 -6.86
N TYR A 7 -66.92 28.02 -6.57
CA TYR A 7 -66.46 26.69 -6.15
C TYR A 7 -65.67 25.96 -7.24
N THR A 8 -66.09 26.09 -8.51
CA THR A 8 -65.35 25.47 -9.62
C THR A 8 -63.98 26.11 -9.80
N THR A 9 -63.88 27.44 -9.72
CA THR A 9 -62.60 28.15 -9.81
C THR A 9 -61.68 27.84 -8.63
N PHE A 10 -62.22 27.78 -7.40
CA PHE A 10 -61.43 27.43 -6.22
C PHE A 10 -60.90 25.98 -6.28
N ALA A 11 -61.73 25.03 -6.72
CA ALA A 11 -61.34 23.64 -6.86
C ALA A 11 -60.22 23.47 -7.92
N ILE A 12 -60.31 24.18 -9.05
CA ILE A 12 -59.30 24.14 -10.11
C ILE A 12 -57.97 24.74 -9.62
N VAL A 13 -58.01 25.87 -8.90
CA VAL A 13 -56.80 26.49 -8.34
C VAL A 13 -56.16 25.60 -7.27
N ALA A 14 -56.96 24.97 -6.39
CA ALA A 14 -56.46 24.05 -5.38
C ALA A 14 -55.80 22.79 -6.00
N VAL A 15 -56.39 22.23 -7.06
CA VAL A 15 -55.83 21.09 -7.80
C VAL A 15 -54.55 21.47 -8.54
N MET A 16 -54.48 22.67 -9.12
CA MET A 16 -53.27 23.19 -9.78
C MET A 16 -52.12 23.43 -8.78
N VAL A 17 -52.41 23.96 -7.58
CA VAL A 17 -51.40 24.15 -6.52
C VAL A 17 -50.91 22.81 -5.98
N LEU A 18 -51.79 21.80 -5.83
CA LEU A 18 -51.40 20.45 -5.41
C LEU A 18 -50.57 19.73 -6.49
N LEU A 19 -50.88 19.90 -7.77
CA LEU A 19 -50.08 19.37 -8.89
C LEU A 19 -48.70 20.04 -9.01
N ALA A 20 -48.63 21.35 -8.79
CA ALA A 20 -47.37 22.08 -8.76
C ALA A 20 -46.50 21.64 -7.56
N ALA A 21 -47.09 21.40 -6.39
CA ALA A 21 -46.36 20.87 -5.23
C ALA A 21 -45.82 19.44 -5.48
N PHE A 22 -46.53 18.62 -6.27
CA PHE A 22 -46.04 17.29 -6.67
C PHE A 22 -44.85 17.36 -7.64
N LEU A 23 -44.81 18.36 -8.54
CA LEU A 23 -43.71 18.52 -9.49
C LEU A 23 -42.41 19.05 -8.88
N VAL A 24 -42.47 19.81 -7.77
CA VAL A 24 -41.25 20.26 -7.07
C VAL A 24 -40.61 19.12 -6.25
N VAL A 25 -41.40 18.15 -5.78
CA VAL A 25 -40.89 16.98 -5.06
C VAL A 25 -40.14 16.00 -5.98
N SER A 26 -40.38 16.04 -7.29
CA SER A 26 -39.67 15.21 -8.28
C SER A 26 -38.28 15.73 -8.69
N CYS A 27 -37.80 16.84 -8.13
CA CYS A 27 -36.48 17.39 -8.48
C CYS A 27 -35.38 17.20 -7.41
N MET A 28 -35.62 16.39 -6.36
CA MET A 28 -34.62 16.11 -5.32
C MET A 28 -33.99 14.71 -5.36
N HIS A 29 -33.92 14.09 -6.54
CA HIS A 29 -33.08 12.89 -6.73
C HIS A 29 -32.10 13.08 -7.88
N VAL A 30 -31.14 14.00 -7.68
CA VAL A 30 -29.77 13.76 -8.16
C VAL A 30 -29.03 13.12 -7.01
N SER A 31 -29.25 11.81 -6.87
CA SER A 31 -28.36 10.91 -6.14
C SER A 31 -27.05 10.81 -6.92
N GLY A 32 -26.19 11.80 -6.70
CA GLY A 32 -24.78 11.78 -7.06
C GLY A 32 -23.89 11.31 -5.92
N SER A 33 -24.38 10.44 -5.03
CA SER A 33 -23.50 9.63 -4.18
C SER A 33 -23.15 8.38 -4.97
N GLY A 34 -22.13 8.48 -5.83
CA GLY A 34 -21.49 7.27 -6.34
C GLY A 34 -21.07 6.43 -5.14
N ASP A 35 -21.41 5.14 -5.13
CA ASP A 35 -21.00 4.18 -4.11
C ASP A 35 -19.48 4.27 -3.91
N LYS A 36 -19.06 5.02 -2.89
CA LYS A 36 -17.66 5.08 -2.47
C LYS A 36 -17.42 3.91 -1.54
N GLY A 37 -16.62 2.95 -2.01
CA GLY A 37 -15.86 2.07 -1.13
C GLY A 37 -16.58 0.85 -0.58
N GLN A 38 -17.07 -0.04 -1.45
CA GLN A 38 -17.26 -1.43 -1.04
C GLN A 38 -15.91 -2.16 -1.17
N TRP A 39 -15.18 -2.28 -0.05
CA TRP A 39 -13.91 -3.02 0.02
C TRP A 39 -14.13 -4.42 0.55
N ASN A 40 -13.60 -5.44 -0.12
CA ASN A 40 -13.54 -6.80 0.42
C ASN A 40 -12.32 -6.93 1.35
N VAL A 41 -12.49 -6.54 2.62
CA VAL A 41 -11.39 -6.59 3.61
C VAL A 41 -11.00 -8.03 3.94
N GLU A 42 -11.97 -8.93 4.03
CA GLU A 42 -11.75 -10.35 4.33
C GLU A 42 -10.99 -11.07 3.20
N GLY A 43 -11.18 -10.64 1.95
CA GLY A 43 -10.44 -11.16 0.79
C GLY A 43 -9.08 -10.49 0.54
N TRP A 44 -8.59 -9.65 1.44
CA TRP A 44 -7.27 -9.04 1.28
C TRP A 44 -6.16 -10.02 1.67
N ASP A 45 -5.36 -10.43 0.68
CA ASP A 45 -4.34 -11.49 0.79
C ASP A 45 -2.94 -11.02 0.30
N GLN A 46 -2.73 -9.71 0.21
CA GLN A 46 -1.50 -9.16 -0.35
C GLN A 46 -0.29 -9.52 0.50
N LYS A 47 0.65 -10.28 -0.07
CA LYS A 47 1.86 -10.74 0.62
C LYS A 47 3.02 -9.75 0.63
N TRP A 48 3.18 -8.96 -0.43
CA TRP A 48 4.37 -8.12 -0.65
C TRP A 48 4.04 -6.64 -0.71
N CYS A 49 4.85 -5.80 -0.06
CA CYS A 49 4.80 -4.34 -0.24
C CYS A 49 5.17 -3.98 -1.68
N PRO A 50 4.33 -3.22 -2.43
CA PRO A 50 4.59 -2.94 -3.84
C PRO A 50 5.82 -2.06 -4.07
N LEU A 51 6.18 -1.22 -3.10
CA LEU A 51 7.30 -0.28 -3.24
C LEU A 51 8.67 -0.88 -2.96
N CYS A 52 8.78 -1.76 -1.96
CA CYS A 52 10.07 -2.32 -1.54
C CYS A 52 10.15 -3.85 -1.66
N GLY A 53 9.04 -4.53 -1.89
CA GLY A 53 8.96 -5.99 -1.98
C GLY A 53 9.09 -6.71 -0.63
N MET A 54 9.13 -6.00 0.50
CA MET A 54 9.16 -6.62 1.83
C MET A 54 7.86 -7.37 2.11
N ASP A 55 7.98 -8.45 2.88
CA ASP A 55 6.88 -9.30 3.32
C ASP A 55 5.95 -8.56 4.29
N LEU A 56 4.65 -8.53 4.02
CA LEU A 56 3.70 -7.82 4.87
C LEU A 56 3.39 -8.58 6.15
N ASP A 57 3.52 -9.92 6.18
CA ASP A 57 3.32 -10.72 7.40
C ASP A 57 4.50 -10.50 8.36
N VAL A 58 5.73 -10.47 7.83
CA VAL A 58 6.94 -10.18 8.63
C VAL A 58 6.93 -8.75 9.18
N PHE A 59 6.38 -7.80 8.43
CA PHE A 59 6.31 -6.38 8.81
C PHE A 59 4.89 -5.96 9.22
N HIS A 60 4.09 -6.91 9.71
CA HIS A 60 2.67 -6.73 10.01
C HIS A 60 2.44 -5.60 11.01
N SER A 61 3.20 -5.55 12.10
CA SER A 61 3.08 -4.54 13.17
C SER A 61 3.45 -3.11 12.76
N THR A 62 3.90 -2.89 11.52
CA THR A 62 4.09 -1.55 10.94
C THR A 62 3.32 -1.36 9.64
N CYS A 63 2.49 -2.34 9.27
CA CYS A 63 1.75 -2.36 8.02
C CYS A 63 0.72 -1.23 7.98
N HIS A 64 0.60 -0.60 6.83
CA HIS A 64 -0.44 0.38 6.53
C HIS A 64 -1.20 -0.07 5.30
N ARG A 65 -2.52 0.09 5.29
CA ARG A 65 -3.38 -0.25 4.14
C ARG A 65 -4.04 1.02 3.62
N LEU A 66 -3.83 1.33 2.35
CA LEU A 66 -4.56 2.39 1.65
C LEU A 66 -5.77 1.78 0.96
N PHE A 67 -6.92 2.38 1.18
CA PHE A 67 -8.19 1.98 0.59
C PHE A 67 -8.55 2.98 -0.49
N PHE A 68 -8.59 2.53 -1.73
CA PHE A 68 -8.84 3.38 -2.87
C PHE A 68 -10.33 3.45 -3.20
N ASN A 69 -10.77 4.57 -3.76
CA ASN A 69 -12.15 4.79 -4.20
C ASN A 69 -12.64 3.76 -5.24
N ASP A 70 -11.71 3.10 -5.94
CA ASP A 70 -11.98 2.05 -6.93
C ASP A 70 -12.14 0.64 -6.32
N GLY A 71 -12.19 0.53 -4.99
CA GLY A 71 -12.37 -0.73 -4.27
C GLY A 71 -11.07 -1.50 -3.98
N ARG A 72 -9.91 -1.02 -4.45
CA ARG A 72 -8.62 -1.67 -4.10
C ARG A 72 -8.22 -1.41 -2.66
N ILE A 73 -7.63 -2.43 -2.04
CA ILE A 73 -6.89 -2.33 -0.77
C ILE A 73 -5.43 -2.62 -1.09
N VAL A 74 -4.53 -1.69 -0.78
CA VAL A 74 -3.09 -1.87 -1.01
C VAL A 74 -2.33 -1.73 0.30
N GLY A 75 -1.63 -2.79 0.69
CA GLY A 75 -0.79 -2.84 1.88
C GLY A 75 0.64 -2.36 1.64
N TYR A 76 1.25 -1.77 2.66
CA TYR A 76 2.60 -1.25 2.66
C TYR A 76 3.27 -1.63 3.97
N CYS A 77 4.53 -2.06 3.94
CA CYS A 77 5.24 -2.53 5.13
C CYS A 77 5.50 -1.45 6.20
N SER A 78 5.27 -0.17 5.88
CA SER A 78 5.54 0.97 6.77
C SER A 78 4.79 2.22 6.34
N ILE A 79 4.63 3.18 7.26
CA ILE A 79 4.14 4.52 6.93
C ILE A 79 5.03 5.23 5.92
N HIS A 80 6.35 4.96 5.89
CA HIS A 80 7.26 5.54 4.90
C HIS A 80 6.86 5.10 3.48
N CYS A 81 6.59 3.81 3.28
CA CYS A 81 6.13 3.30 1.99
C CYS A 81 4.72 3.81 1.66
N ALA A 82 3.77 3.72 2.59
CA ALA A 82 2.40 4.20 2.37
C ALA A 82 2.38 5.69 2.01
N ALA A 83 3.15 6.53 2.71
CA ALA A 83 3.18 7.98 2.50
C ALA A 83 3.59 8.38 1.08
N LYS A 84 4.44 7.59 0.40
CA LYS A 84 4.86 7.85 -0.98
C LYS A 84 3.69 7.76 -1.95
N ASP A 85 2.93 6.69 -1.89
CA ASP A 85 1.76 6.48 -2.76
C ASP A 85 0.58 7.32 -2.29
N TYR A 86 0.40 7.50 -0.99
CA TYR A 86 -0.61 8.38 -0.43
C TYR A 86 -0.45 9.83 -0.89
N ARG A 87 0.79 10.33 -0.99
CA ARG A 87 1.07 11.67 -1.54
C ARG A 87 0.73 11.77 -3.01
N LYS A 88 0.99 10.71 -3.79
CA LYS A 88 0.79 10.67 -5.23
C LYS A 88 -0.69 10.52 -5.62
N TYR A 89 -1.44 9.76 -4.83
CA TYR A 89 -2.81 9.35 -5.15
C TYR A 89 -3.82 9.81 -4.10
N ARG A 90 -3.53 10.91 -3.37
CA ARG A 90 -4.31 11.36 -2.21
C ARG A 90 -5.82 11.43 -2.50
N ASP A 91 -6.19 12.00 -3.64
CA ASP A 91 -7.60 12.19 -4.04
C ASP A 91 -8.31 10.88 -4.40
N GLN A 92 -7.55 9.81 -4.61
CA GLN A 92 -8.06 8.47 -4.91
C GLN A 92 -8.15 7.59 -3.66
N VAL A 93 -7.59 8.01 -2.52
CA VAL A 93 -7.58 7.24 -1.27
C VAL A 93 -8.73 7.71 -0.39
N ALA A 94 -9.64 6.79 -0.08
CA ALA A 94 -10.80 7.04 0.76
C ALA A 94 -10.47 6.98 2.26
N LYS A 95 -9.62 6.03 2.65
CA LYS A 95 -9.19 5.84 4.05
C LYS A 95 -7.82 5.16 4.12
N ILE A 96 -7.20 5.23 5.28
CA ILE A 96 -5.96 4.53 5.60
C ILE A 96 -6.09 3.82 6.95
N ASP A 97 -5.74 2.54 6.98
CA ASP A 97 -5.60 1.79 8.22
C ASP A 97 -4.11 1.59 8.53
N VAL A 98 -3.79 1.39 9.81
CA VAL A 98 -2.48 0.99 10.32
C VAL A 98 -2.62 -0.18 11.28
N ALA A 99 -1.68 -1.11 11.27
CA ALA A 99 -1.61 -2.15 12.30
C ALA A 99 -1.14 -1.54 13.62
N ASP A 100 -1.88 -1.81 14.69
CA ASP A 100 -1.47 -1.55 16.05
C ASP A 100 -0.20 -2.35 16.37
N PHE A 101 0.83 -1.68 16.89
CA PHE A 101 2.15 -2.27 17.07
C PHE A 101 2.16 -3.37 18.16
N ALA A 102 1.26 -3.28 19.14
CA ALA A 102 1.21 -4.21 20.27
C ALA A 102 0.42 -5.48 19.93
N THR A 103 -0.70 -5.34 19.21
CA THR A 103 -1.67 -6.41 18.95
C THR A 103 -1.64 -6.94 17.51
N GLY A 104 -1.20 -6.11 16.56
CA GLY A 104 -1.29 -6.40 15.13
C GLY A 104 -2.67 -6.12 14.52
N GLU A 105 -3.67 -5.70 15.30
CA GLU A 105 -4.99 -5.37 14.78
C GLU A 105 -4.97 -4.10 13.92
N PHE A 106 -5.71 -4.07 12.81
CA PHE A 106 -5.79 -2.86 11.98
C PHE A 106 -6.79 -1.86 12.57
N ILE A 107 -6.34 -0.61 12.71
CA ILE A 107 -7.12 0.53 13.19
C ILE A 107 -7.08 1.68 12.18
N PRO A 108 -8.03 2.63 12.21
CA PRO A 108 -7.92 3.85 11.41
C PRO A 108 -6.64 4.62 11.77
N ALA A 109 -5.82 4.94 10.77
CA ALA A 109 -4.53 5.58 11.03
C ALA A 109 -4.72 6.98 11.61
N GLU A 110 -5.76 7.70 11.20
CA GLU A 110 -6.08 9.05 11.67
C GLU A 110 -6.32 9.15 13.18
N THR A 111 -6.75 8.05 13.83
CA THR A 111 -7.01 7.99 15.27
C THR A 111 -5.87 7.37 16.07
N ALA A 112 -4.84 6.84 15.40
CA ALA A 112 -3.73 6.16 16.06
C ALA A 112 -2.76 7.13 16.74
N HIS A 113 -2.13 6.66 17.82
CA HIS A 113 -1.05 7.34 18.54
C HIS A 113 0.29 6.81 18.05
N TYR A 114 1.10 7.65 17.42
CA TYR A 114 2.38 7.24 16.86
C TYR A 114 3.52 7.56 17.81
N LEU A 115 4.22 6.54 18.31
CA LEU A 115 5.53 6.72 18.94
C LEU A 115 6.59 6.93 17.87
N VAL A 116 7.15 8.13 17.83
CA VAL A 116 8.09 8.59 16.81
C VAL A 116 9.44 8.91 17.44
N GLY A 117 10.52 8.41 16.83
CA GLY A 117 11.88 8.71 17.28
C GLY A 117 12.33 7.98 18.54
N SER A 118 11.63 6.90 18.93
CA SER A 118 12.13 5.96 19.93
C SER A 118 13.34 5.16 19.42
N ASP A 119 14.03 4.47 20.32
CA ASP A 119 15.18 3.60 19.98
C ASP A 119 14.79 2.30 19.23
N LEU A 120 13.49 2.01 19.11
CA LEU A 120 12.98 0.87 18.34
C LEU A 120 13.39 0.96 16.87
N PRO A 121 13.66 -0.16 16.19
CA PRO A 121 14.04 -0.14 14.77
C PRO A 121 12.97 0.51 13.87
N GLY A 122 13.41 1.49 13.07
CA GLY A 122 12.62 2.04 11.98
C GLY A 122 12.43 1.06 10.82
N VAL A 123 11.27 1.11 10.16
CA VAL A 123 10.96 0.31 8.97
C VAL A 123 10.93 1.24 7.77
N MET A 124 11.86 1.01 6.84
CA MET A 124 12.09 1.86 5.67
C MET A 124 12.48 3.32 5.98
N SER A 125 12.78 3.67 7.24
CA SER A 125 13.19 5.00 7.66
C SER A 125 14.27 4.98 8.73
N VAL A 126 15.00 6.10 8.87
CA VAL A 126 15.98 6.29 9.96
C VAL A 126 15.26 6.52 11.29
N VAL A 127 14.24 7.38 11.29
CA VAL A 127 13.42 7.68 12.49
C VAL A 127 12.35 6.61 12.65
N SER A 128 12.27 5.98 13.82
CA SER A 128 11.26 4.97 14.17
C SER A 128 9.86 5.58 14.25
N LYS A 129 8.84 4.78 13.91
CA LYS A 129 7.42 5.18 13.89
C LYS A 129 6.57 3.94 14.17
N LYS A 130 6.00 3.84 15.37
CA LYS A 130 5.14 2.71 15.78
C LYS A 130 3.76 3.26 16.13
N ALA A 131 2.72 2.69 15.55
CA ALA A 131 1.34 3.13 15.78
C ALA A 131 0.71 2.31 16.91
N PHE A 132 -0.09 2.97 17.75
CA PHE A 132 -0.82 2.33 18.83
C PHE A 132 -2.29 2.76 18.78
N ALA A 133 -3.19 1.82 19.02
CA ALA A 133 -4.61 2.08 19.24
C ALA A 133 -4.82 2.81 20.57
N SER A 134 -4.09 2.39 21.61
CA SER A 134 -4.18 2.92 22.96
C SER A 134 -3.10 3.96 23.23
N LEU A 135 -3.50 5.11 23.77
CA LEU A 135 -2.55 6.11 24.27
C LEU A 135 -1.72 5.58 25.44
N ASP A 136 -2.30 4.72 26.28
CA ASP A 136 -1.61 4.15 27.44
C ASP A 136 -0.51 3.17 27.01
N ASP A 137 -0.75 2.38 25.96
CA ASP A 137 0.28 1.53 25.37
C ASP A 137 1.39 2.39 24.74
N ALA A 138 1.03 3.42 23.98
CA ALA A 138 2.02 4.36 23.43
C ALA A 138 2.91 4.97 24.52
N LYS A 139 2.32 5.40 25.65
CA LYS A 139 3.05 5.95 26.82
C LYS A 139 3.92 4.91 27.51
N LYS A 140 3.46 3.66 27.60
CA LYS A 140 4.25 2.56 28.15
C LYS A 140 5.52 2.35 27.33
N PHE A 141 5.39 2.23 26.00
CA PHE A 141 6.54 2.09 25.11
C PHE A 141 7.41 3.36 25.10
N GLN A 142 6.81 4.55 25.19
CA GLN A 142 7.56 5.81 25.30
C GLN A 142 8.45 5.84 26.54
N LYS A 143 7.94 5.38 27.69
CA LYS A 143 8.70 5.33 28.94
C LYS A 143 9.92 4.40 28.84
N GLU A 144 9.81 3.32 28.09
CA GLU A 144 10.87 2.32 27.92
C GLU A 144 11.88 2.68 26.82
N HIS A 145 11.40 3.23 25.71
CA HIS A 145 12.16 3.41 24.47
C HIS A 145 12.42 4.88 24.09
N GLY A 146 11.90 5.83 24.87
CA GLY A 146 11.91 7.25 24.54
C GLY A 146 11.06 7.60 23.33
N GLY A 147 11.31 8.78 22.74
CA GLY A 147 10.58 9.32 21.60
C GLY A 147 9.35 10.15 21.99
N ASP A 148 8.65 10.64 20.97
CA ASP A 148 7.48 11.50 21.10
C ASP A 148 6.22 10.81 20.61
N ILE A 149 5.09 11.05 21.28
CA ILE A 149 3.78 10.57 20.83
C ILE A 149 3.15 11.65 19.96
N LEU A 150 2.97 11.34 18.69
CA LEU A 150 2.43 12.23 17.66
C LEU A 150 1.11 11.70 17.09
N SER A 151 0.31 12.58 16.52
CA SER A 151 -0.83 12.21 15.68
C SER A 151 -0.36 11.66 14.32
N PHE A 152 -1.28 11.07 13.56
CA PHE A 152 -1.03 10.67 12.17
C PHE A 152 -0.55 11.82 11.29
N LYS A 153 -1.17 12.99 11.40
CA LYS A 153 -0.84 14.16 10.57
C LYS A 153 0.58 14.65 10.85
N GLU A 154 0.96 14.74 12.11
CA GLU A 154 2.31 15.13 12.54
C GLU A 154 3.34 14.08 12.09
N THR A 155 3.00 12.79 12.23
CA THR A 155 3.86 11.70 11.79
C THR A 155 4.08 11.72 10.28
N LEU A 156 3.04 11.98 9.47
CA LEU A 156 3.18 12.16 8.03
C LEU A 156 4.11 13.34 7.69
N ALA A 157 4.03 14.44 8.42
CA ALA A 157 4.94 15.57 8.24
C ALA A 157 6.40 15.17 8.51
N VAL A 158 6.65 14.40 9.59
CA VAL A 158 7.98 13.83 9.90
C VAL A 158 8.46 12.88 8.79
N VAL A 159 7.57 12.04 8.24
CA VAL A 159 7.91 11.16 7.11
C VAL A 159 8.34 11.99 5.90
N TYR A 160 7.54 12.99 5.50
CA TYR A 160 7.84 13.78 4.31
C TYR A 160 9.11 14.63 4.46
N ALA A 161 9.33 15.23 5.63
CA ALA A 161 10.58 15.96 5.91
C ALA A 161 11.81 15.04 5.92
N GLY A 162 11.63 13.75 6.25
CA GLY A 162 12.70 12.76 6.35
C GLY A 162 12.99 11.96 5.09
N ILE A 163 12.18 12.09 4.02
CA ILE A 163 12.23 11.18 2.86
C ILE A 163 13.61 11.11 2.20
N ASP A 164 14.28 12.25 2.02
CA ASP A 164 15.57 12.28 1.31
C ASP A 164 16.69 11.63 2.13
N ARG A 165 16.66 11.84 3.45
CA ARG A 165 17.58 11.17 4.39
C ARG A 165 17.35 9.66 4.36
N ASP A 166 16.09 9.25 4.46
CA ASP A 166 15.71 7.84 4.44
C ASP A 166 16.11 7.20 3.09
N GLN A 167 15.92 7.90 1.97
CA GLN A 167 16.31 7.43 0.65
C GLN A 167 17.83 7.19 0.55
N LYS A 168 18.67 8.09 1.07
CA LYS A 168 20.14 7.90 1.10
C LYS A 168 20.52 6.63 1.86
N MET A 169 19.91 6.40 3.02
CA MET A 169 20.13 5.19 3.81
C MET A 169 19.65 3.93 3.07
N LEU A 170 18.48 3.99 2.44
CA LEU A 170 17.92 2.88 1.67
C LEU A 170 18.78 2.53 0.45
N MET A 171 19.31 3.51 -0.29
CA MET A 171 20.22 3.27 -1.41
C MET A 171 21.46 2.49 -0.97
N LYS A 172 22.06 2.87 0.16
CA LYS A 172 23.20 2.13 0.74
C LYS A 172 22.82 0.70 1.10
N LYS A 173 21.67 0.49 1.78
CA LYS A 173 21.18 -0.85 2.12
C LYS A 173 20.88 -1.69 0.88
N MET A 174 20.26 -1.10 -0.14
CA MET A 174 19.96 -1.76 -1.40
C MET A 174 21.24 -2.20 -2.12
N GLY A 175 22.30 -1.40 -2.12
CA GLY A 175 23.60 -1.81 -2.68
C GLY A 175 24.16 -3.07 -2.01
N THR A 176 24.12 -3.15 -0.68
CA THR A 176 24.52 -4.36 0.06
C THR A 176 23.62 -5.56 -0.30
N MET A 177 22.31 -5.33 -0.42
CA MET A 177 21.35 -6.37 -0.80
C MET A 177 21.54 -6.83 -2.25
N GLU A 178 21.92 -5.96 -3.19
CA GLU A 178 22.25 -6.33 -4.56
C GLU A 178 23.48 -7.26 -4.61
N VAL A 179 24.52 -6.95 -3.84
CA VAL A 179 25.71 -7.82 -3.73
C VAL A 179 25.33 -9.18 -3.17
N MET A 180 24.51 -9.22 -2.12
CA MET A 180 23.99 -10.47 -1.56
C MET A 180 23.14 -11.22 -2.58
N GLY A 181 22.25 -10.54 -3.29
CA GLY A 181 21.38 -11.14 -4.32
C GLY A 181 22.17 -11.75 -5.46
N LYS A 182 23.25 -11.09 -5.91
CA LYS A 182 24.18 -11.66 -6.89
C LYS A 182 24.83 -12.95 -6.37
N LYS A 183 25.25 -12.99 -5.10
CA LYS A 183 25.82 -14.21 -4.48
C LYS A 183 24.79 -15.33 -4.41
N VAL A 184 23.53 -15.02 -4.06
CA VAL A 184 22.43 -15.99 -4.10
C VAL A 184 22.24 -16.50 -5.53
N ALA A 185 22.14 -15.61 -6.51
CA ALA A 185 22.01 -15.98 -7.92
C ALA A 185 23.16 -16.90 -8.40
N THR A 186 24.40 -16.64 -7.98
CA THR A 186 25.54 -17.55 -8.25
C THR A 186 25.35 -18.90 -7.55
N LYS A 187 25.03 -18.91 -6.25
CA LYS A 187 24.89 -20.12 -5.43
C LYS A 187 23.87 -21.10 -6.02
N TYR A 188 22.77 -20.59 -6.58
CA TYR A 188 21.71 -21.40 -7.17
C TYR A 188 21.78 -21.50 -8.70
N GLY A 189 22.92 -21.18 -9.32
CA GLY A 189 23.15 -21.39 -10.75
C GLY A 189 22.27 -20.54 -11.68
N CYS A 190 21.66 -19.45 -11.20
CA CYS A 190 20.73 -18.63 -12.00
C CYS A 190 21.35 -18.11 -13.30
N PHE A 191 22.67 -17.89 -13.31
CA PHE A 191 23.38 -17.33 -14.45
C PHE A 191 23.58 -18.30 -15.61
N GLU A 192 23.42 -19.61 -15.40
CA GLU A 192 23.43 -20.59 -16.50
C GLU A 192 22.31 -20.31 -17.51
N CYS A 193 21.18 -19.82 -17.01
CA CYS A 193 20.00 -19.49 -17.80
C CYS A 193 19.89 -17.99 -18.11
N HIS A 194 20.11 -17.14 -17.11
CA HIS A 194 19.76 -15.72 -17.19
C HIS A 194 20.93 -14.81 -17.60
N GLY A 195 22.18 -15.30 -17.56
CA GLY A 195 23.38 -14.50 -17.78
C GLY A 195 23.69 -13.53 -16.62
N GLN A 196 24.97 -13.24 -16.38
CA GLN A 196 25.38 -12.39 -15.25
C GLN A 196 24.95 -10.92 -15.38
N ASP A 197 24.80 -10.45 -16.62
CA ASP A 197 24.32 -9.12 -16.99
C ASP A 197 22.83 -9.13 -17.36
N GLY A 198 22.15 -10.26 -17.16
CA GLY A 198 20.76 -10.45 -17.53
C GLY A 198 20.53 -10.73 -19.01
N ARG A 199 21.58 -10.98 -19.83
CA ARG A 199 21.50 -11.24 -21.29
C ARG A 199 21.60 -12.73 -21.67
N GLY A 200 21.24 -13.64 -20.78
CA GLY A 200 21.27 -15.08 -21.04
C GLY A 200 20.50 -15.48 -22.31
N CYS A 201 21.04 -16.46 -23.05
CA CYS A 201 20.53 -16.93 -24.33
C CYS A 201 20.03 -18.38 -24.22
N GLY A 202 18.76 -18.58 -23.85
CA GLY A 202 18.17 -19.92 -23.71
C GLY A 202 16.64 -19.92 -23.69
N LYS A 203 16.03 -21.10 -23.42
CA LYS A 203 14.57 -21.25 -23.22
C LYS A 203 14.07 -20.52 -21.96
N ALA A 204 14.96 -20.28 -21.00
CA ALA A 204 14.74 -19.41 -19.85
C ALA A 204 15.04 -17.95 -20.24
N THR A 205 14.20 -17.00 -19.80
CA THR A 205 14.22 -15.62 -20.28
C THR A 205 15.34 -14.79 -19.66
N ALA A 206 16.10 -14.07 -20.49
CA ALA A 206 16.96 -12.96 -20.07
C ALA A 206 16.18 -11.96 -19.18
N PHE A 207 16.78 -11.53 -18.07
CA PHE A 207 16.20 -10.53 -17.14
C PHE A 207 15.95 -9.17 -17.79
N ILE A 208 16.54 -8.93 -18.97
CA ILE A 208 16.34 -7.70 -19.73
C ILE A 208 15.61 -7.93 -21.05
N SER A 209 15.11 -9.14 -21.31
CA SER A 209 14.30 -9.39 -22.51
C SER A 209 13.00 -8.56 -22.48
N PRO A 210 12.48 -8.10 -23.63
CA PRO A 210 11.23 -7.34 -23.67
C PRO A 210 10.06 -8.08 -23.00
N ARG A 211 10.00 -9.40 -23.19
CA ARG A 211 9.02 -10.26 -22.52
C ARG A 211 9.16 -10.20 -20.99
N PHE A 212 10.36 -10.41 -20.47
CA PHE A 212 10.60 -10.38 -19.02
C PHE A 212 10.28 -9.02 -18.42
N VAL A 213 10.71 -7.92 -19.04
CA VAL A 213 10.43 -6.56 -18.55
C VAL A 213 8.92 -6.28 -18.49
N LYS A 214 8.16 -6.78 -19.48
CA LYS A 214 6.70 -6.66 -19.52
C LYS A 214 6.01 -7.51 -18.45
N GLU A 215 6.44 -8.76 -18.28
CA GLU A 215 5.82 -9.69 -17.31
C GLU A 215 6.21 -9.31 -15.87
N MET A 216 7.47 -9.01 -15.60
CA MET A 216 7.99 -8.64 -14.27
C MET A 216 7.84 -7.13 -14.02
N ASN A 217 6.61 -6.66 -14.11
CA ASN A 217 6.27 -5.23 -14.07
C ASN A 217 6.28 -4.61 -12.66
N SER A 218 6.38 -5.42 -11.60
CA SER A 218 6.40 -4.98 -10.22
C SER A 218 7.29 -5.89 -9.36
N LYS A 219 7.77 -5.38 -8.22
CA LYS A 219 8.56 -6.17 -7.27
C LYS A 219 7.78 -7.37 -6.71
N PRO A 220 6.49 -7.25 -6.34
CA PRO A 220 5.66 -8.41 -5.98
C PRO A 220 5.64 -9.48 -7.06
N VAL A 221 5.30 -9.13 -8.30
CA VAL A 221 5.24 -10.08 -9.42
C VAL A 221 6.58 -10.77 -9.65
N LEU A 222 7.68 -10.01 -9.58
CA LEU A 222 9.03 -10.59 -9.66
C LEU A 222 9.31 -11.57 -8.51
N LYS A 223 8.93 -11.21 -7.28
CA LYS A 223 9.16 -12.04 -6.10
C LYS A 223 8.33 -13.33 -6.16
N ASP A 224 7.08 -13.24 -6.62
CA ASP A 224 6.23 -14.41 -6.87
C ASP A 224 6.81 -15.29 -7.98
N ALA A 225 7.30 -14.70 -9.07
CA ALA A 225 7.91 -15.45 -10.15
C ALA A 225 9.18 -16.21 -9.73
N ILE A 226 9.97 -15.65 -8.82
CA ILE A 226 11.14 -16.33 -8.21
C ILE A 226 10.69 -17.54 -7.38
N MET A 227 9.55 -17.44 -6.69
CA MET A 227 9.03 -18.48 -5.79
C MET A 227 8.09 -19.48 -6.47
N ARG A 228 7.67 -19.24 -7.70
CA ARG A 228 6.67 -20.03 -8.42
C ARG A 228 7.17 -21.44 -8.71
N ASP A 229 6.28 -22.42 -8.53
CA ASP A 229 6.50 -23.82 -8.91
C ASP A 229 6.96 -23.94 -10.37
N GLY A 230 7.95 -24.82 -10.59
CA GLY A 230 8.56 -25.01 -11.90
C GLY A 230 9.53 -23.92 -12.37
N HIS A 231 9.68 -22.79 -11.65
CA HIS A 231 10.82 -21.90 -11.87
C HIS A 231 12.09 -22.53 -11.27
N ALA A 232 13.10 -22.73 -12.12
CA ALA A 232 14.38 -23.35 -11.77
C ALA A 232 14.26 -24.77 -11.15
N LYS A 233 13.29 -25.60 -11.57
CA LYS A 233 13.05 -26.96 -11.03
C LYS A 233 13.10 -27.00 -9.49
N ASP A 234 12.03 -26.53 -8.85
CA ASP A 234 11.80 -26.70 -7.41
C ASP A 234 12.90 -26.08 -6.50
N ALA A 235 13.61 -25.05 -6.96
CA ALA A 235 14.90 -24.61 -6.37
C ALA A 235 14.84 -23.57 -5.25
N PHE A 236 13.71 -22.89 -4.99
CA PHE A 236 13.68 -21.78 -4.01
C PHE A 236 12.68 -21.94 -2.88
N GLN A 237 11.58 -22.67 -3.05
CA GLN A 237 10.70 -23.00 -1.92
C GLN A 237 11.49 -23.79 -0.88
N ASP A 238 11.46 -23.30 0.37
CA ASP A 238 12.20 -23.81 1.54
C ASP A 238 13.73 -23.87 1.41
N LYS A 239 14.30 -23.39 0.31
CA LYS A 239 15.75 -23.44 0.02
C LYS A 239 16.44 -22.10 0.18
N ILE A 240 15.71 -20.99 0.18
CA ILE A 240 16.24 -19.65 0.47
C ILE A 240 15.50 -19.00 1.62
N SER A 241 16.24 -18.30 2.47
CA SER A 241 15.66 -17.49 3.55
C SER A 241 14.88 -16.28 2.98
N PRO A 242 13.92 -15.71 3.73
CA PRO A 242 13.24 -14.48 3.33
C PRO A 242 14.20 -13.33 2.98
N LYS A 243 15.35 -13.26 3.67
CA LYS A 243 16.40 -12.28 3.39
C LYS A 243 17.10 -12.54 2.05
N GLU A 244 17.41 -13.80 1.74
CA GLU A 244 17.98 -14.18 0.43
C GLU A 244 16.99 -13.92 -0.70
N LEU A 245 15.70 -14.24 -0.52
CA LEU A 245 14.65 -13.93 -1.49
C LEU A 245 14.56 -12.41 -1.75
N GLN A 246 14.56 -11.61 -0.68
CA GLN A 246 14.55 -10.15 -0.80
C GLN A 246 15.79 -9.64 -1.53
N ALA A 247 16.97 -10.19 -1.23
CA ALA A 247 18.23 -9.81 -1.86
C ALA A 247 18.23 -10.19 -3.35
N LEU A 248 17.78 -11.39 -3.70
CA LEU A 248 17.69 -11.88 -5.08
C LEU A 248 16.73 -11.01 -5.90
N MET A 249 15.55 -10.69 -5.36
CA MET A 249 14.61 -9.77 -6.01
C MET A 249 15.23 -8.39 -6.24
N ILE A 250 15.91 -7.82 -5.24
CA ILE A 250 16.60 -6.51 -5.37
C ILE A 250 17.66 -6.56 -6.48
N TYR A 251 18.46 -7.62 -6.53
CA TYR A 251 19.48 -7.79 -7.57
C TYR A 251 18.87 -7.87 -8.97
N VAL A 252 17.89 -8.74 -9.18
CA VAL A 252 17.24 -8.92 -10.50
C VAL A 252 16.51 -7.65 -10.93
N TRP A 253 15.82 -6.99 -9.99
CA TRP A 253 15.18 -5.69 -10.24
C TRP A 253 16.21 -4.63 -10.64
N GLY A 254 17.36 -4.55 -9.95
CA GLY A 254 18.43 -3.62 -10.29
C GLY A 254 19.04 -3.86 -11.67
N VAL A 255 19.22 -5.13 -12.07
CA VAL A 255 19.67 -5.48 -13.43
C VAL A 255 18.68 -4.97 -14.47
N LYS A 256 17.38 -5.21 -14.27
CA LYS A 256 16.31 -4.73 -15.15
C LYS A 256 16.26 -3.21 -15.26
N GLU A 257 16.35 -2.48 -14.14
CA GLU A 257 16.24 -1.02 -14.15
C GLU A 257 17.46 -0.34 -14.80
N ARG A 258 18.66 -0.95 -14.74
CA ARG A 258 19.86 -0.44 -15.44
C ARG A 258 19.87 -0.68 -16.95
N ALA A 259 18.97 -1.53 -17.44
CA ALA A 259 18.87 -1.86 -18.86
C ALA A 259 17.82 -1.02 -19.62
N LYS A 260 17.06 -0.19 -18.90
CA LYS A 260 16.20 0.84 -19.49
C LYS A 260 17.04 2.05 -19.89
#